data_AF-A0A9W4D340-F1
#
_entry.id   AF-A0A9W4D340-F1
#
_cell.length_a   1.000
_cell.length_b   1.000
_cell.length_c   1.000
_cell.angle_alpha   90.00
_cell.angle_beta   90.00
_cell.angle_gamma   90.00
#
_symmetry.space_group_name_H-M   'P 1'
#
loop_
_entity.id
_entity.type
_entity.pdbx_description
1 polymer ?
#
loop_
_entity_poly.entity_id
_entity_poly.type
_entity_poly.pdbx_seq_one_letter_code
_entity_poly.pdbx_strand_id
1 'polypeptide(L)'
;MQFIYLAVTVALTNYAVAQSVATGMLGNATVVEDNPPGVTYTASLPSMNLSSQNNSRSNIMGSVTATANPDGIGVMFNVSFSNLPTTGGPFAYHLHVAPVPSDGNCTGTLGHLDPFIRGEELACNMSLPQTCQVGDLSGKHGKITSDPFKASYSEEFASTTTGLGSFFGNRSIVVHSSDKTRIACANFTLAGAVGDEMSNTTNGTYGNSTDGNGTDNTSPIQFEGNANQIGITYVIALTTLIHLALMA
;
A
#
# COMPACT_ATOMS: atom_id res chain seq x y z
N MET A 1 33.60 73.73 -0.08
CA MET A 1 32.33 72.98 -0.17
C MET A 1 32.68 71.52 -0.29
N GLN A 2 32.42 70.72 0.75
CA GLN A 2 32.80 69.31 0.83
C GLN A 2 31.51 68.51 0.98
N PHE A 3 31.12 67.79 -0.07
CA PHE A 3 29.92 66.97 -0.09
C PHE A 3 30.25 65.59 0.45
N ILE A 4 29.69 65.24 1.60
CA ILE A 4 29.80 63.91 2.21
C ILE A 4 28.69 63.06 1.60
N TYR A 5 29.06 62.03 0.82
CA TYR A 5 28.13 61.01 0.35
C TYR A 5 27.97 59.95 1.44
N LEU A 6 26.78 59.85 2.01
CA LEU A 6 26.42 58.79 2.95
C LEU A 6 25.96 57.57 2.13
N ALA A 7 26.79 56.54 2.04
CA ALA A 7 26.41 55.28 1.42
C ALA A 7 25.59 54.45 2.43
N VAL A 8 24.29 54.28 2.16
CA VAL A 8 23.42 53.38 2.92
C VAL A 8 23.55 51.98 2.30
N THR A 9 24.23 51.08 2.99
CA THR A 9 24.28 49.66 2.62
C THR A 9 23.06 48.94 3.20
N VAL A 10 22.14 48.52 2.34
CA VAL A 10 21.01 47.66 2.73
C VAL A 10 21.53 46.22 2.80
N ALA A 11 21.68 45.69 4.01
CA ALA A 11 22.00 44.28 4.21
C ALA A 11 20.76 43.43 3.95
N LEU A 12 20.75 42.69 2.83
CA LEU A 12 19.74 41.66 2.56
C LEU A 12 20.08 40.42 3.39
N THR A 13 19.39 40.23 4.51
CA THR A 13 19.47 38.99 5.28
C THR A 13 18.62 37.93 4.60
N ASN A 14 19.27 36.94 3.98
CA ASN A 14 18.61 35.73 3.50
C ASN A 14 18.14 34.90 4.69
N TYR A 15 16.86 34.97 5.03
CA TYR A 15 16.25 34.03 5.97
C TYR A 15 16.02 32.71 5.24
N ALA A 16 16.88 31.73 5.48
CA ALA A 16 16.60 30.35 5.11
C ALA A 16 15.52 29.82 6.06
N VAL A 17 14.28 29.71 5.57
CA VAL A 17 13.22 29.02 6.31
C VAL A 17 13.56 27.53 6.22
N ALA A 18 13.96 26.93 7.34
CA ALA A 18 14.08 25.48 7.45
C ALA A 18 12.67 24.89 7.27
N GLN A 19 12.37 24.33 6.10
CA GLN A 19 11.13 23.58 5.90
C GLN A 19 11.24 22.32 6.76
N SER A 20 10.42 22.23 7.81
CA SER A 20 10.29 20.98 8.58
C SER A 20 9.73 19.91 7.65
N VAL A 21 10.46 18.80 7.50
CA VAL A 21 9.99 17.65 6.72
C VAL A 21 8.74 17.09 7.41
N ALA A 22 7.60 17.13 6.71
CA ALA A 22 6.33 16.65 7.25
C ALA A 22 6.28 15.12 7.28
N THR A 23 6.00 14.55 8.45
CA THR A 23 5.81 13.11 8.70
C THR A 23 4.35 12.83 9.06
N GLY A 24 4.00 11.58 9.33
CA GLY A 24 2.65 11.25 9.81
C GLY A 24 2.42 11.62 11.26
N MET A 25 1.16 11.65 11.68
CA MET A 25 0.83 11.95 13.08
C MET A 25 1.48 10.96 14.07
N LEU A 26 1.77 9.74 13.62
CA LEU A 26 2.49 8.73 14.40
C LEU A 26 3.99 8.65 14.05
N GLY A 27 4.52 9.64 13.32
CA GLY A 27 5.92 9.73 12.93
C GLY A 27 6.22 9.23 11.51
N ASN A 28 7.48 8.83 11.30
CA ASN A 28 7.92 8.19 10.07
C ASN A 28 7.38 6.77 9.98
N ALA A 29 7.17 6.29 8.75
CA ALA A 29 7.04 4.87 8.51
C ALA A 29 8.30 4.15 9.00
N THR A 30 8.09 3.08 9.77
CA THR A 30 9.17 2.25 10.28
C THR A 30 9.51 1.16 9.27
N VAL A 31 10.80 0.91 9.06
CA VAL A 31 11.26 -0.25 8.30
C VAL A 31 10.65 -1.51 8.93
N VAL A 32 10.09 -2.37 8.10
CA VAL A 32 9.51 -3.65 8.52
C VAL A 32 10.63 -4.68 8.52
N GLU A 33 10.86 -5.26 9.69
CA GLU A 33 11.76 -6.38 9.91
C GLU A 33 10.94 -7.66 10.14
N ASP A 34 11.60 -8.82 10.15
CA ASP A 34 11.00 -10.12 10.44
C ASP A 34 9.80 -10.51 9.55
N ASN A 35 9.74 -10.02 8.29
CA ASN A 35 8.85 -10.61 7.30
C ASN A 35 9.28 -12.08 7.04
N PRO A 36 8.38 -13.08 7.09
CA PRO A 36 8.76 -14.47 6.84
C PRO A 36 9.35 -14.63 5.43
N PRO A 37 10.65 -14.99 5.30
CA PRO A 37 11.34 -14.97 4.02
C PRO A 37 10.62 -15.81 2.95
N GLY A 38 10.54 -15.28 1.72
CA GLY A 38 9.95 -15.99 0.58
C GLY A 38 8.42 -16.06 0.57
N VAL A 39 7.71 -15.62 1.62
CA VAL A 39 6.26 -15.45 1.55
C VAL A 39 5.89 -14.48 0.44
N THR A 40 5.04 -14.94 -0.47
CA THR A 40 4.68 -14.22 -1.68
C THR A 40 3.18 -13.99 -1.76
N TYR A 41 2.79 -12.74 -2.00
CA TYR A 41 1.43 -12.35 -2.31
C TYR A 41 1.35 -11.82 -3.74
N THR A 42 0.29 -12.16 -4.45
CA THR A 42 0.05 -11.71 -5.82
C THR A 42 -1.30 -11.02 -5.90
N ALA A 43 -1.35 -9.87 -6.59
CA ALA A 43 -2.57 -9.21 -7.01
C ALA A 43 -2.64 -9.20 -8.54
N SER A 44 -3.64 -9.88 -9.10
CA SER A 44 -3.82 -10.00 -10.55
C SER A 44 -5.00 -9.17 -11.03
N LEU A 45 -4.75 -8.26 -11.97
CA LEU A 45 -5.79 -7.54 -12.68
C LEU A 45 -6.43 -8.48 -13.73
N PRO A 46 -7.75 -8.35 -13.98
CA PRO A 46 -8.45 -9.22 -14.91
C PRO A 46 -7.89 -9.14 -16.34
N SER A 47 -7.96 -10.25 -17.06
CA SER A 47 -7.30 -10.41 -18.35
C SER A 47 -8.07 -9.81 -19.55
N MET A 48 -9.37 -9.53 -19.48
CA MET A 48 -10.08 -8.79 -20.54
C MET A 48 -11.42 -8.18 -20.09
N ASN A 49 -11.69 -6.98 -20.61
CA ASN A 49 -12.99 -6.42 -21.00
C ASN A 49 -14.12 -6.50 -19.96
N LEU A 50 -13.88 -5.93 -18.78
CA LEU A 50 -14.98 -5.40 -18.01
C LEU A 50 -15.47 -4.17 -18.75
N SER A 51 -16.39 -4.38 -19.70
CA SER A 51 -17.27 -3.32 -20.19
C SER A 51 -17.67 -2.48 -18.99
N SER A 52 -17.61 -1.17 -19.16
CA SER A 52 -17.84 -0.08 -18.21
C SER A 52 -19.24 -0.11 -17.55
N GLN A 53 -19.66 -1.27 -17.04
CA GLN A 53 -20.87 -1.46 -16.27
C GLN A 53 -20.75 -0.83 -14.88
N ASN A 54 -19.51 -0.68 -14.38
CA ASN A 54 -19.19 0.10 -13.19
C ASN A 54 -18.11 1.11 -13.61
N ASN A 55 -18.47 2.39 -13.63
CA ASN A 55 -17.79 3.55 -14.25
C ASN A 55 -16.34 3.87 -13.77
N SER A 56 -15.58 2.88 -13.29
CA SER A 56 -14.28 3.04 -12.64
C SER A 56 -13.26 1.96 -13.02
N ARG A 57 -13.53 1.14 -14.05
CA ARG A 57 -12.58 0.11 -14.52
C ARG A 57 -12.13 0.36 -15.95
N SER A 58 -10.83 0.59 -16.13
CA SER A 58 -10.13 0.53 -17.39
C SER A 58 -9.73 -0.91 -17.70
N ASN A 59 -9.36 -1.19 -18.95
CA ASN A 59 -8.96 -2.52 -19.41
C ASN A 59 -7.51 -2.89 -19.04
N ILE A 60 -6.95 -2.28 -17.98
CA ILE A 60 -5.58 -2.54 -17.56
C ILE A 60 -5.45 -4.00 -17.15
N MET A 61 -4.45 -4.67 -17.72
CA MET A 61 -4.11 -6.06 -17.43
C MET A 61 -2.78 -6.12 -16.70
N GLY A 62 -2.53 -7.26 -16.04
CA GLY A 62 -1.23 -7.57 -15.47
C GLY A 62 -1.32 -7.99 -14.01
N SER A 63 -0.21 -7.87 -13.29
CA SER A 63 -0.12 -8.31 -11.91
C SER A 63 0.97 -7.58 -11.14
N VAL A 64 0.83 -7.62 -9.82
CA VAL A 64 1.85 -7.25 -8.85
C VAL A 64 2.15 -8.49 -8.01
N THR A 65 3.41 -8.92 -8.00
CA THR A 65 3.91 -9.97 -7.09
C THR A 65 4.79 -9.32 -6.05
N ALA A 66 4.58 -9.64 -4.78
CA ALA A 66 5.29 -9.05 -3.65
C ALA A 66 5.80 -10.18 -2.76
N THR A 67 7.13 -10.34 -2.68
CA THR A 67 7.81 -11.43 -1.97
C THR A 67 8.66 -10.86 -0.84
N ALA A 68 8.47 -11.38 0.38
CA ALA A 68 9.32 -11.03 1.52
C ALA A 68 10.80 -11.29 1.21
N ASN A 69 11.66 -10.31 1.48
CA ASN A 69 13.08 -10.41 1.18
C ASN A 69 13.77 -11.52 2.00
N PRO A 70 14.88 -12.10 1.50
CA PRO A 70 15.59 -13.18 2.21
C PRO A 70 16.13 -12.81 3.59
N ASP A 71 16.42 -11.53 3.83
CA ASP A 71 16.89 -10.98 5.11
C ASP A 71 15.74 -10.61 6.06
N GLY A 72 14.48 -10.80 5.65
CA GLY A 72 13.30 -10.44 6.40
C GLY A 72 12.98 -8.95 6.43
N ILE A 73 13.78 -8.10 5.77
CA ILE A 73 13.59 -6.64 5.76
C ILE A 73 12.82 -6.23 4.52
N GLY A 74 11.61 -5.70 4.71
CA GLY A 74 10.77 -5.23 3.61
C GLY A 74 10.38 -6.34 2.63
N VAL A 75 9.94 -5.92 1.44
CA VAL A 75 9.31 -6.79 0.44
C VAL A 75 9.76 -6.40 -0.96
N MET A 76 10.16 -7.38 -1.78
CA MET A 76 10.45 -7.19 -3.20
C MET A 76 9.15 -7.16 -4.00
N PHE A 77 8.83 -6.01 -4.58
CA PHE A 77 7.71 -5.85 -5.50
C PHE A 77 8.17 -6.03 -6.94
N ASN A 78 7.43 -6.84 -7.70
CA ASN A 78 7.53 -6.98 -9.14
C ASN A 78 6.20 -6.58 -9.76
N VAL A 79 6.21 -5.47 -10.49
CA VAL A 79 5.03 -4.85 -11.09
C VAL A 79 5.08 -5.06 -12.60
N SER A 80 3.98 -5.54 -13.18
CA SER A 80 3.81 -5.65 -14.63
C SER A 80 2.40 -5.25 -15.02
N PHE A 81 2.25 -4.15 -15.75
CA PHE A 81 0.99 -3.69 -16.30
C PHE A 81 1.06 -3.54 -17.80
N SER A 82 -0.08 -3.76 -18.47
CA SER A 82 -0.22 -3.56 -19.91
C SER A 82 -1.64 -3.09 -20.24
N ASN A 83 -1.83 -2.61 -21.46
CA ASN A 83 -3.12 -2.09 -21.93
C ASN A 83 -3.57 -0.88 -21.09
N LEU A 84 -2.61 0.03 -20.86
CA LEU A 84 -2.84 1.26 -20.13
C LEU A 84 -3.63 2.24 -21.02
N PRO A 85 -4.51 3.09 -20.46
CA PRO A 85 -5.14 4.14 -21.24
C PRO A 85 -4.09 5.05 -21.89
N THR A 86 -4.33 5.50 -23.11
CA THR A 86 -3.42 6.40 -23.83
C THR A 86 -3.42 7.84 -23.30
N THR A 87 -4.38 8.18 -22.43
CA THR A 87 -4.53 9.49 -21.79
C THR A 87 -4.87 9.33 -20.31
N GLY A 88 -4.74 10.40 -19.53
CA GLY A 88 -4.99 10.36 -18.08
C GLY A 88 -3.80 9.85 -17.25
N GLY A 89 -2.64 9.63 -17.87
CA GLY A 89 -1.38 9.36 -17.16
C GLY A 89 -0.59 10.63 -16.81
N PRO A 90 0.63 10.50 -16.22
CA PRO A 90 1.20 9.27 -15.68
C PRO A 90 0.31 8.65 -14.60
N PHE A 91 0.18 7.32 -14.62
CA PHE A 91 -0.72 6.63 -13.70
C PHE A 91 -0.01 6.33 -12.39
N ALA A 92 -0.68 6.59 -11.27
CA ALA A 92 -0.18 6.20 -9.96
C ALA A 92 -0.76 4.83 -9.57
N TYR A 93 -0.11 4.15 -8.64
CA TYR A 93 -0.59 2.90 -8.07
C TYR A 93 -0.16 2.81 -6.60
N HIS A 94 -1.08 2.35 -5.77
CA HIS A 94 -0.94 2.39 -4.31
C HIS A 94 -1.52 1.12 -3.67
N LEU A 95 -0.96 0.75 -2.51
CA LEU A 95 -1.62 -0.20 -1.62
C LEU A 95 -2.76 0.53 -0.91
N HIS A 96 -3.96 -0.04 -0.95
CA HIS A 96 -5.14 0.49 -0.27
C HIS A 96 -5.46 -0.28 1.00
N VAL A 97 -6.22 0.34 1.90
CA VAL A 97 -6.48 -0.20 3.24
C VAL A 97 -7.51 -1.36 3.23
N ALA A 98 -8.47 -1.38 2.30
CA ALA A 98 -9.48 -2.42 2.24
C ALA A 98 -9.34 -3.31 0.99
N PRO A 99 -9.81 -4.57 1.04
CA PRO A 99 -9.92 -5.38 -0.15
C PRO A 99 -10.94 -4.77 -1.13
N VAL A 100 -10.75 -5.07 -2.41
CA VAL A 100 -11.74 -4.91 -3.48
C VAL A 100 -13.00 -5.71 -3.09
N PRO A 101 -14.18 -5.07 -2.98
CA PRO A 101 -15.42 -5.77 -2.62
C PRO A 101 -15.88 -6.75 -3.71
N SER A 102 -16.94 -7.50 -3.45
CA SER A 102 -17.47 -8.50 -4.39
C SER A 102 -18.04 -7.91 -5.70
N ASP A 103 -18.53 -6.68 -5.68
CA ASP A 103 -18.89 -5.92 -6.89
C ASP A 103 -17.65 -5.42 -7.67
N GLY A 104 -16.51 -5.52 -7.01
CA GLY A 104 -15.18 -4.99 -7.26
C GLY A 104 -15.10 -3.52 -7.65
N ASN A 105 -16.00 -2.70 -7.13
CA ASN A 105 -15.87 -1.26 -7.20
C ASN A 105 -14.61 -0.83 -6.46
N CYS A 106 -13.64 -0.25 -7.18
CA CYS A 106 -12.37 0.17 -6.59
C CYS A 106 -12.54 1.25 -5.52
N THR A 107 -13.67 1.96 -5.46
CA THR A 107 -13.97 2.90 -4.37
C THR A 107 -14.08 2.20 -3.01
N GLY A 108 -14.52 0.95 -2.99
CA GLY A 108 -14.65 0.15 -1.77
C GLY A 108 -13.32 -0.24 -1.12
N THR A 109 -12.18 -0.02 -1.79
CA THR A 109 -10.85 -0.22 -1.19
C THR A 109 -10.46 0.87 -0.19
N LEU A 110 -11.29 1.93 -0.06
CA LEU A 110 -11.10 3.06 0.86
C LEU A 110 -9.77 3.81 0.61
N GLY A 111 -9.17 4.43 1.62
CA GLY A 111 -7.92 5.21 1.48
C GLY A 111 -6.68 4.37 1.24
N HIS A 112 -5.53 5.03 1.07
CA HIS A 112 -4.23 4.37 1.02
C HIS A 112 -3.92 3.64 2.34
N LEU A 113 -3.06 2.63 2.26
CA LEU A 113 -2.49 1.99 3.45
C LEU A 113 -1.57 2.97 4.18
N ASP A 114 -2.06 3.57 5.25
CA ASP A 114 -1.38 4.66 5.95
C ASP A 114 -1.41 4.48 7.47
N PRO A 115 -0.68 3.49 8.01
CA PRO A 115 -0.68 3.19 9.44
C PRO A 115 -0.05 4.31 10.29
N PHE A 116 0.69 5.25 9.69
CA PHE A 116 1.32 6.38 10.40
C PHE A 116 0.53 7.69 10.30
N ILE A 117 -0.61 7.65 9.60
CA ILE A 117 -1.55 8.75 9.44
C ILE A 117 -0.84 9.99 8.87
N ARG A 118 -0.18 9.79 7.73
CA ARG A 118 0.53 10.81 6.97
C ARG A 118 -0.38 11.66 6.09
N GLY A 119 -1.49 11.10 5.63
CA GLY A 119 -2.41 11.75 4.71
C GLY A 119 -1.80 12.04 3.33
N GLU A 120 -2.59 12.69 2.48
CA GLU A 120 -2.29 12.88 1.05
C GLU A 120 -2.06 14.34 0.64
N GLU A 121 -2.11 15.29 1.60
CA GLU A 121 -2.00 16.73 1.28
C GLU A 121 -0.65 17.08 0.66
N LEU A 122 0.41 16.52 1.21
CA LEU A 122 1.78 16.70 0.75
C LEU A 122 2.22 15.46 -0.01
N ALA A 123 2.62 15.64 -1.27
CA ALA A 123 3.16 14.58 -2.11
C ALA A 123 4.37 13.90 -1.45
N CYS A 124 4.53 12.60 -1.70
CA CYS A 124 5.69 11.85 -1.24
C CYS A 124 6.98 12.42 -1.81
N ASN A 125 7.98 12.58 -0.94
CA ASN A 125 9.34 12.89 -1.33
C ASN A 125 10.14 11.59 -1.45
N MET A 126 10.47 11.21 -2.69
CA MET A 126 11.20 10.00 -3.00
C MET A 126 12.57 9.91 -2.32
N SER A 127 13.20 11.04 -2.00
CA SER A 127 14.48 11.07 -1.27
C SER A 127 14.33 10.86 0.23
N LEU A 128 13.10 10.88 0.75
CA LEU A 128 12.75 10.66 2.16
C LEU A 128 11.54 9.70 2.25
N PRO A 129 11.66 8.47 1.72
CA PRO A 129 10.53 7.56 1.55
C PRO A 129 9.87 7.16 2.88
N GLN A 130 10.61 7.19 3.99
CA GLN A 130 10.09 6.98 5.35
C GLN A 130 9.05 8.03 5.79
N THR A 131 8.96 9.16 5.09
CA THR A 131 7.97 10.21 5.38
C THR A 131 6.68 10.07 4.58
N CYS A 132 6.65 9.10 3.65
CA CYS A 132 5.51 8.83 2.79
C CYS A 132 4.55 7.82 3.44
N GLN A 133 3.33 7.73 2.90
CA GLN A 133 2.42 6.65 3.29
C GLN A 133 3.04 5.29 2.93
N VAL A 134 2.81 4.28 3.76
CA VAL A 134 3.28 2.91 3.48
C VAL A 134 2.78 2.46 2.11
N GLY A 135 1.52 2.75 1.78
CA GLY A 135 0.91 2.40 0.51
C GLY A 135 1.29 3.26 -0.70
N ASP A 136 2.03 4.37 -0.55
CA ASP A 136 2.39 5.24 -1.68
C ASP A 136 3.59 4.70 -2.48
N LEU A 137 3.36 3.60 -3.20
CA LEU A 137 4.38 2.94 -4.02
C LEU A 137 4.85 3.85 -5.16
N SER A 138 3.94 4.53 -5.84
CA SER A 138 4.29 5.44 -6.94
C SER A 138 5.09 6.66 -6.52
N GLY A 139 4.81 7.21 -5.33
CA GLY A 139 5.58 8.30 -4.76
C GLY A 139 7.02 7.90 -4.43
N LYS A 140 7.22 6.66 -3.94
CA LYS A 140 8.53 6.13 -3.55
C LYS A 140 9.33 5.54 -4.71
N HIS A 141 8.67 4.95 -5.71
CA HIS A 141 9.33 4.15 -6.75
C HIS A 141 9.03 4.60 -8.19
N GLY A 142 8.26 5.67 -8.35
CA GLY A 142 7.90 6.24 -9.64
C GLY A 142 6.54 5.80 -10.17
N LYS A 143 5.93 6.68 -10.98
CA LYS A 143 4.63 6.46 -11.64
C LYS A 143 4.78 5.61 -12.90
N ILE A 144 3.66 5.08 -13.38
CA ILE A 144 3.54 4.38 -14.66
C ILE A 144 3.57 5.39 -15.81
N THR A 145 4.60 5.30 -16.65
CA THR A 145 4.83 6.23 -17.78
C THR A 145 4.96 5.54 -19.13
N SER A 146 4.82 4.22 -19.21
CA SER A 146 4.94 3.43 -20.44
C SER A 146 3.88 2.33 -20.51
N ASP A 147 3.63 1.81 -21.70
CA ASP A 147 2.84 0.60 -21.93
C ASP A 147 3.60 -0.32 -22.91
N PRO A 148 4.01 -1.53 -22.52
CA PRO A 148 3.86 -2.10 -21.17
C PRO A 148 4.72 -1.37 -20.13
N PHE A 149 4.29 -1.45 -18.88
CA PHE A 149 5.06 -1.00 -17.72
C PHE A 149 5.57 -2.20 -16.93
N LYS A 150 6.86 -2.17 -16.58
CA LYS A 150 7.48 -3.14 -15.69
C LYS A 150 8.40 -2.41 -14.72
N ALA A 151 8.33 -2.78 -13.44
CA ALA A 151 9.21 -2.27 -12.41
C ALA A 151 9.51 -3.37 -11.38
N SER A 152 10.69 -3.29 -10.76
CA SER A 152 11.09 -4.16 -9.67
C SER A 152 11.86 -3.32 -8.65
N TYR A 153 11.49 -3.39 -7.38
CA TYR A 153 12.09 -2.61 -6.30
C TYR A 153 11.81 -3.23 -4.93
N SER A 154 12.68 -2.92 -3.97
CA SER A 154 12.44 -3.23 -2.56
C SER A 154 11.60 -2.13 -1.91
N GLU A 155 10.56 -2.52 -1.18
CA GLU A 155 9.72 -1.64 -0.37
C GLU A 155 9.90 -2.00 1.10
N GLU A 156 10.60 -1.13 1.83
CA GLU A 156 11.02 -1.39 3.22
C GLU A 156 9.88 -1.24 4.24
N PHE A 157 8.79 -0.56 3.90
CA PHE A 157 7.75 -0.18 4.87
C PHE A 157 6.50 -1.06 4.81
N ALA A 158 6.36 -1.90 3.77
CA ALA A 158 5.25 -2.84 3.63
C ALA A 158 5.58 -4.19 4.30
N SER A 159 4.55 -4.89 4.79
CA SER A 159 4.74 -6.17 5.49
C SER A 159 3.94 -7.32 4.89
N THR A 160 4.53 -8.52 4.91
CA THR A 160 3.85 -9.80 4.67
C THR A 160 3.39 -10.49 5.96
N THR A 161 3.73 -9.95 7.12
CA THR A 161 3.38 -10.46 8.46
C THR A 161 2.02 -9.94 8.90
N THR A 162 1.09 -10.85 9.20
CA THR A 162 -0.25 -10.49 9.68
C THR A 162 -0.21 -9.76 11.03
N GLY A 163 -1.14 -8.84 11.25
CA GLY A 163 -1.28 -8.11 12.52
C GLY A 163 -0.54 -6.78 12.57
N LEU A 164 0.41 -6.54 11.67
CA LEU A 164 1.03 -5.23 11.50
C LEU A 164 0.12 -4.29 10.72
N GLY A 165 0.11 -3.00 11.08
CA GLY A 165 -0.63 -1.98 10.33
C GLY A 165 -0.21 -1.90 8.86
N SER A 166 1.07 -2.17 8.58
CA SER A 166 1.68 -2.23 7.24
C SER A 166 1.44 -3.54 6.48
N PHE A 167 0.76 -4.52 7.09
CA PHE A 167 0.42 -5.78 6.42
C PHE A 167 -0.50 -5.51 5.23
N PHE A 168 -0.07 -5.85 4.01
CA PHE A 168 -0.85 -5.62 2.79
C PHE A 168 -1.52 -6.88 2.23
N GLY A 169 -1.17 -8.07 2.73
CA GLY A 169 -1.53 -9.35 2.13
C GLY A 169 -3.02 -9.67 2.08
N ASN A 170 -3.85 -9.00 2.89
CA ASN A 170 -5.32 -9.10 2.86
C ASN A 170 -6.00 -7.84 2.28
N ARG A 171 -5.23 -6.99 1.59
CA ARG A 171 -5.69 -5.72 1.06
C ARG A 171 -5.60 -5.70 -0.47
N SER A 172 -5.61 -4.50 -1.04
CA SER A 172 -5.67 -4.32 -2.49
C SER A 172 -4.58 -3.39 -3.02
N ILE A 173 -4.29 -3.54 -4.30
CA ILE A 173 -3.60 -2.54 -5.12
C ILE A 173 -4.65 -1.79 -5.94
N VAL A 174 -4.48 -0.47 -6.10
CA VAL A 174 -5.30 0.36 -6.98
C VAL A 174 -4.40 1.15 -7.92
N VAL A 175 -4.77 1.23 -9.18
CA VAL A 175 -4.18 2.12 -10.19
C VAL A 175 -5.08 3.33 -10.37
N HIS A 176 -4.49 4.51 -10.42
CA HIS A 176 -5.16 5.79 -10.57
C HIS A 176 -4.69 6.54 -11.81
N SER A 177 -5.60 7.25 -12.47
CA SER A 177 -5.24 8.33 -13.39
C SER A 177 -4.69 9.55 -12.64
N SER A 178 -4.13 10.50 -13.39
CA SER A 178 -3.49 11.71 -12.87
C SER A 178 -4.46 12.65 -12.15
N ASP A 179 -5.77 12.54 -12.41
CA ASP A 179 -6.86 13.21 -11.70
C ASP A 179 -7.30 12.46 -10.41
N LYS A 180 -6.57 11.42 -10.01
CA LYS A 180 -6.82 10.53 -8.87
C LYS A 180 -7.99 9.56 -9.03
N THR A 181 -8.66 9.52 -10.19
CA THR A 181 -9.72 8.53 -10.45
C THR A 181 -9.14 7.11 -10.37
N ARG A 182 -9.81 6.22 -9.64
CA ARG A 182 -9.46 4.80 -9.55
C ARG A 182 -9.87 4.13 -10.85
N ILE A 183 -8.91 3.55 -11.57
CA ILE A 183 -9.13 2.97 -12.89
C ILE A 183 -8.89 1.46 -12.92
N ALA A 184 -8.15 0.89 -11.98
CA ALA A 184 -8.05 -0.56 -11.85
C ALA A 184 -7.75 -0.94 -10.40
N CYS A 185 -8.15 -2.13 -9.97
CA CYS A 185 -7.82 -2.64 -8.64
C CYS A 185 -7.88 -4.16 -8.58
N ALA A 186 -7.07 -4.75 -7.69
CA ALA A 186 -7.05 -6.18 -7.41
C ALA A 186 -6.71 -6.45 -5.95
N ASN A 187 -7.21 -7.56 -5.41
CA ASN A 187 -6.83 -8.06 -4.09
C ASN A 187 -5.50 -8.80 -4.15
N PHE A 188 -4.69 -8.64 -3.11
CA PHE A 188 -3.58 -9.55 -2.85
C PHE A 188 -4.11 -10.88 -2.30
N THR A 189 -3.52 -11.97 -2.77
CA THR A 189 -3.76 -13.32 -2.29
C THR A 189 -2.44 -14.04 -2.10
N LEU A 190 -2.34 -14.90 -1.08
CA LEU A 190 -1.15 -15.71 -0.83
C LEU A 190 -0.89 -16.64 -2.02
N ALA A 191 0.28 -16.52 -2.64
CA ALA A 191 0.70 -17.32 -3.79
C ALA A 191 1.75 -18.40 -3.42
N GLY A 192 2.33 -18.34 -2.21
CA GLY A 192 3.23 -19.35 -1.67
C GLY A 192 3.99 -18.84 -0.44
N ALA A 193 4.40 -19.77 0.42
CA ALA A 193 5.33 -19.52 1.52
C ALA A 193 6.48 -20.52 1.38
N VAL A 194 7.73 -20.04 1.31
CA VAL A 194 8.89 -20.95 1.36
C VAL A 194 9.07 -21.32 2.83
N GLY A 195 8.34 -22.36 3.24
CA GLY A 195 8.27 -22.81 4.63
C GLY A 195 7.57 -24.15 4.83
N ASP A 196 6.90 -24.68 3.80
CA ASP A 196 6.60 -26.10 3.74
C ASP A 196 7.56 -26.72 2.72
N GLU A 197 8.68 -27.24 3.23
CA GLU A 197 9.38 -28.31 2.54
C GLU A 197 8.32 -29.37 2.23
N MET A 198 7.95 -29.43 0.95
CA MET A 198 7.28 -30.58 0.40
C MET A 198 8.21 -31.78 0.65
N SER A 199 7.98 -32.46 1.78
CA SER A 199 8.52 -33.78 2.05
C SER A 199 7.92 -34.73 1.02
N ASN A 200 8.53 -34.72 -0.16
CA ASN A 200 8.30 -35.68 -1.21
C ASN A 200 8.98 -36.98 -0.80
N THR A 201 8.34 -37.72 0.11
CA THR A 201 8.67 -39.10 0.41
C THR A 201 7.39 -39.92 0.57
N THR A 202 6.85 -40.43 -0.53
CA THR A 202 6.89 -41.89 -0.80
C THR A 202 6.16 -42.25 -2.09
N ASN A 203 6.90 -42.97 -2.90
CA ASN A 203 6.48 -43.74 -4.06
C ASN A 203 5.47 -44.81 -3.62
N GLY A 204 4.24 -44.78 -4.14
CA GLY A 204 3.17 -45.70 -3.77
C GLY A 204 2.29 -46.05 -4.95
N THR A 205 2.69 -47.08 -5.68
CA THR A 205 2.01 -47.76 -6.77
C THR A 205 0.52 -48.01 -6.49
N TYR A 206 -0.35 -47.57 -7.41
CA TYR A 206 -1.74 -48.02 -7.49
C TYR A 206 -1.79 -49.53 -7.74
N GLY A 207 -2.34 -50.29 -6.79
CA GLY A 207 -2.49 -51.75 -6.89
C GLY A 207 -3.39 -52.34 -5.80
N ASN A 208 -4.70 -52.32 -6.06
CA ASN A 208 -5.75 -53.30 -5.70
C ASN A 208 -5.62 -54.13 -4.39
N SER A 209 -6.52 -53.94 -3.41
CA SER A 209 -7.34 -55.00 -2.78
C SER A 209 -8.30 -54.47 -1.68
N THR A 210 -9.59 -54.73 -1.88
CA THR A 210 -10.69 -55.13 -0.96
C THR A 210 -10.77 -54.71 0.52
N ASP A 211 -11.99 -54.28 0.87
CA ASP A 211 -12.76 -54.44 2.13
C ASP A 211 -12.42 -53.58 3.36
N GLY A 212 -13.42 -52.83 3.84
CA GLY A 212 -13.43 -52.27 5.20
C GLY A 212 -14.30 -51.04 5.43
N ASN A 213 -15.59 -51.27 5.64
CA ASN A 213 -16.62 -50.37 6.15
C ASN A 213 -16.16 -49.42 7.29
N GLY A 214 -16.38 -48.11 7.12
CA GLY A 214 -16.18 -47.09 8.17
C GLY A 214 -16.66 -45.72 7.70
N THR A 215 -17.93 -45.42 7.95
CA THR A 215 -18.51 -44.10 7.78
C THR A 215 -17.95 -43.15 8.82
N ASP A 216 -17.22 -42.10 8.42
CA ASP A 216 -17.07 -40.92 9.27
C ASP A 216 -17.24 -39.64 8.46
N ASN A 217 -18.18 -38.83 8.92
CA ASN A 217 -18.68 -37.64 8.29
C ASN A 217 -18.19 -36.47 9.13
N THR A 218 -17.10 -35.80 8.73
CA THR A 218 -16.64 -34.59 9.39
C THR A 218 -16.34 -33.49 8.38
N SER A 219 -17.14 -32.43 8.45
CA SER A 219 -17.04 -31.19 7.69
C SER A 219 -15.72 -30.44 7.93
N PRO A 220 -15.36 -29.47 7.07
CA PRO A 220 -14.15 -28.67 7.23
C PRO A 220 -14.16 -27.83 8.52
N ILE A 221 -13.04 -27.89 9.23
CA ILE A 221 -12.71 -27.18 10.47
C ILE A 221 -12.77 -25.66 10.26
N GLN A 222 -13.72 -24.99 10.92
CA GLN A 222 -13.77 -23.54 11.08
C GLN A 222 -12.80 -23.14 12.21
N PHE A 223 -11.87 -22.23 11.94
CA PHE A 223 -11.00 -21.65 12.97
C PHE A 223 -11.58 -20.30 13.40
N GLU A 224 -12.31 -20.27 14.50
CA GLU A 224 -12.86 -19.06 15.10
C GLU A 224 -11.75 -18.27 15.81
N GLY A 225 -11.39 -17.11 15.26
CA GLY A 225 -10.52 -16.15 15.92
C GLY A 225 -11.30 -15.29 16.92
N ASN A 226 -10.97 -15.40 18.20
CA ASN A 226 -11.53 -14.56 19.28
C ASN A 226 -11.15 -13.08 19.09
N ALA A 227 -12.14 -12.24 18.80
CA ALA A 227 -11.99 -10.78 18.82
C ALA A 227 -12.38 -10.25 20.21
N ASN A 228 -11.38 -9.92 21.05
CA ASN A 228 -11.62 -9.11 22.24
C ASN A 228 -11.81 -7.65 21.82
N GLN A 229 -13.07 -7.23 21.79
CA GLN A 229 -13.51 -5.87 21.54
C GLN A 229 -13.26 -5.00 22.78
N ILE A 230 -12.18 -4.21 22.78
CA ILE A 230 -12.01 -3.13 23.76
C ILE A 230 -12.64 -1.87 23.15
N GLY A 231 -13.84 -1.53 23.62
CA GLY A 231 -14.55 -0.33 23.23
C GLY A 231 -13.85 0.92 23.75
N ILE A 232 -13.21 1.67 22.85
CA ILE A 232 -12.72 3.02 23.11
C ILE A 232 -13.80 4.03 22.70
N THR A 233 -14.50 4.55 23.71
CA THR A 233 -15.49 5.62 23.58
C THR A 233 -14.79 6.93 23.24
N TYR A 234 -14.99 7.45 22.04
CA TYR A 234 -14.54 8.79 21.66
C TYR A 234 -15.40 9.85 22.38
N VAL A 235 -14.83 10.51 23.40
CA VAL A 235 -15.39 11.74 23.95
C VAL A 235 -14.83 12.91 23.14
N ILE A 236 -15.68 13.47 22.27
CA ILE A 236 -15.36 14.69 21.53
C ILE A 236 -15.49 15.87 22.49
N ALA A 237 -14.37 16.38 23.01
CA ALA A 237 -14.34 17.63 23.74
C ALA A 237 -14.26 18.80 22.73
N LEU A 238 -15.39 19.44 22.42
CA LEU A 238 -15.41 20.74 21.77
C LEU A 238 -14.81 21.76 22.75
N THR A 239 -13.60 22.25 22.47
CA THR A 239 -13.07 23.46 23.11
C THR A 239 -13.21 24.63 22.15
N THR A 240 -14.20 25.48 22.39
CA THR A 240 -14.33 26.78 21.74
C THR A 240 -13.27 27.72 22.31
N LEU A 241 -12.22 28.05 21.55
CA LEU A 241 -11.35 29.18 21.87
C LEU A 241 -11.97 30.47 21.34
N ILE A 242 -12.61 31.21 22.24
CA ILE A 242 -12.82 32.65 22.10
C ILE A 242 -11.52 33.30 22.57
N HIS A 243 -10.80 33.99 21.68
CA HIS A 243 -9.80 34.98 22.09
C HIS A 243 -10.28 36.37 21.67
N LEU A 244 -10.81 37.06 22.68
CA LEU A 244 -10.95 38.50 22.70
C LEU A 244 -9.57 39.07 23.07
N ALA A 245 -8.96 39.86 22.20
CA ALA A 245 -7.89 40.76 22.58
C ALA A 245 -8.09 42.10 21.88
N LEU A 246 -8.67 43.01 22.64
CA LEU A 246 -8.66 44.45 22.40
C LEU A 246 -7.34 45.02 22.93
N MET A 247 -6.91 46.15 22.32
CA MET A 247 -5.93 47.15 22.80
C MET A 247 -4.48 47.04 22.30
N ALA A 248 -4.19 47.70 21.17
CA ALA A 248 -3.44 48.96 21.10
C ALA A 248 -3.55 49.55 19.68
#